data_AF-A0A1L9AXS1-F1
#
_entry.id   AF-A0A1L9AXS1-F1
#
_cell.length_a   1.000
_cell.length_b   1.000
_cell.length_c   1.000
_cell.angle_alpha   90.00
_cell.angle_beta   90.00
_cell.angle_gamma   90.00
#
_symmetry.space_group_name_H-M   'P 1'
#
loop_
_entity.id
_entity.type
_entity.pdbx_description
1 polymer ?
#
loop_
_entity_poly.entity_id
_entity_poly.type
_entity_poly.pdbx_seq_one_letter_code
_entity_poly.pdbx_strand_id
1 'polypeptide(L)'
;MRCVPSFSSGSFQARPEVAVPAFPPHSSVLTCLATPAEGRLLEPGELSAVEDGSAYFPQSVASGEPGADGVVLWTRAVDPSHPGTPLVLTLQVARDEHFAHRVLEVPGLCTTPARDHTLKVRVTNLAPSTRYHYRFILERDGRYLGSPQGRTRTGPALASNGPLHFVVVSYRDLLGHGDDTCRRLLRHEEDLDFILLLGDSLHEDGSFSGLTARARRESCRAWRTHPVMRQVHAHYPFLVLWEGLVPGSGWEGSTRRILCDYLPIRPSWEVFAGRLHPVARPSRRERPWLLPVAA
;
A
#
# COMPACT_ATOMS: atom_id res chain seq x y z
N MET A 1 -68.19 11.97 5.89
CA MET A 1 -67.42 10.85 5.31
C MET A 1 -65.95 11.23 5.27
N ARG A 2 -65.13 10.69 6.18
CA ARG A 2 -63.67 10.82 6.17
C ARG A 2 -63.11 9.44 5.84
N CYS A 3 -62.48 9.30 4.68
CA CYS A 3 -61.79 8.07 4.28
C CYS A 3 -60.42 8.02 4.96
N VAL A 4 -60.19 6.97 5.73
CA VAL A 4 -58.87 6.58 6.26
C VAL A 4 -58.39 5.41 5.40
N PRO A 5 -57.22 5.46 4.73
CA PRO A 5 -56.68 4.28 4.09
C PRO A 5 -55.97 3.40 5.13
N SER A 6 -56.35 2.13 5.13
CA SER A 6 -55.75 1.01 5.86
C SER A 6 -54.34 0.69 5.33
N PHE A 7 -53.35 0.61 6.22
CA PHE A 7 -52.02 0.08 5.90
C PHE A 7 -52.05 -1.45 5.92
N SER A 8 -51.69 -2.08 4.80
CA SER A 8 -51.40 -3.51 4.72
C SER A 8 -50.00 -3.80 5.28
N SER A 9 -49.91 -4.79 6.17
CA SER A 9 -48.65 -5.29 6.71
C SER A 9 -47.92 -6.11 5.64
N GLY A 10 -47.02 -5.47 4.89
CA GLY A 10 -46.07 -6.16 4.03
C GLY A 10 -44.97 -6.83 4.86
N SER A 11 -44.80 -8.14 4.70
CA SER A 11 -43.70 -8.90 5.27
C SER A 11 -42.36 -8.41 4.71
N PHE A 12 -41.47 -7.95 5.58
CA PHE A 12 -40.12 -7.54 5.21
C PHE A 12 -39.27 -8.81 5.06
N GLN A 13 -39.04 -9.26 3.81
CA GLN A 13 -38.04 -10.30 3.57
C GLN A 13 -36.65 -9.75 3.92
N ALA A 14 -35.92 -10.48 4.77
CA ALA A 14 -34.52 -10.19 5.07
C ALA A 14 -33.72 -10.18 3.76
N ARG A 15 -32.93 -9.12 3.53
CA ARG A 15 -31.96 -9.09 2.44
C ARG A 15 -30.97 -10.25 2.65
N PRO A 16 -30.60 -11.00 1.60
CA PRO A 16 -29.61 -12.05 1.75
C PRO A 16 -28.30 -11.43 2.23
N GLU A 17 -27.71 -12.04 3.24
CA GLU A 17 -26.37 -11.75 3.71
C GLU A 17 -25.43 -11.92 2.50
N VAL A 18 -24.85 -10.81 2.02
CA VAL A 18 -23.90 -10.86 0.91
C VAL A 18 -22.67 -11.57 1.45
N ALA A 19 -22.54 -12.86 1.13
CA ALA A 19 -21.38 -13.64 1.46
C ALA A 19 -20.13 -12.91 0.94
N VAL A 20 -19.27 -12.51 1.86
CA VAL A 20 -18.00 -11.91 1.48
C VAL A 20 -17.19 -13.01 0.78
N PRO A 21 -16.79 -12.84 -0.48
CA PRO A 21 -16.11 -13.90 -1.21
C PRO A 21 -14.78 -14.20 -0.52
N ALA A 22 -14.70 -15.35 0.14
CA ALA A 22 -13.47 -15.92 0.67
C ALA A 22 -12.63 -16.41 -0.53
N PHE A 23 -11.70 -15.57 -0.98
CA PHE A 23 -10.72 -15.97 -1.98
C PHE A 23 -9.63 -16.83 -1.34
N PRO A 24 -9.04 -17.80 -2.07
CA PRO A 24 -7.95 -18.62 -1.56
C PRO A 24 -6.78 -17.74 -1.08
N PRO A 25 -6.04 -18.16 -0.04
CA PRO A 25 -4.96 -17.37 0.54
C PRO A 25 -3.91 -17.03 -0.52
N HIS A 26 -3.83 -15.74 -0.86
CA HIS A 26 -2.82 -15.21 -1.77
C HIS A 26 -1.56 -14.96 -0.96
N SER A 27 -0.65 -15.93 -0.88
CA SER A 27 0.62 -15.80 -0.16
C SER A 27 1.64 -14.94 -0.91
N SER A 28 1.28 -13.70 -1.28
CA SER A 28 2.21 -12.76 -1.92
C SER A 28 2.93 -11.83 -0.95
N VAL A 29 2.73 -11.99 0.36
CA VAL A 29 3.41 -11.21 1.39
C VAL A 29 4.15 -12.15 2.33
N LEU A 30 5.48 -12.01 2.36
CA LEU A 30 6.33 -12.68 3.34
C LEU A 30 6.29 -11.86 4.64
N THR A 31 6.10 -12.50 5.79
CA THR A 31 6.14 -11.80 7.07
C THR A 31 7.49 -12.04 7.74
N CYS A 32 8.14 -10.96 8.16
CA CYS A 32 9.44 -10.97 8.80
C CYS A 32 9.39 -10.19 10.12
N LEU A 33 9.99 -10.74 11.16
CA LEU A 33 10.08 -10.10 12.47
C LEU A 33 11.38 -9.30 12.54
N ALA A 34 11.31 -8.00 12.83
CA ALA A 34 12.50 -7.23 13.19
C ALA A 34 13.01 -7.65 14.58
N THR A 35 14.31 -7.57 14.81
CA THR A 35 14.85 -7.73 16.16
C THR A 35 14.56 -6.47 16.97
N PRO A 36 14.00 -6.59 18.19
CA PRO A 36 13.79 -5.42 19.04
C PRO A 36 15.13 -4.75 19.31
N ALA A 37 15.14 -3.43 19.37
CA ALA A 37 16.34 -2.61 19.43
C ALA A 37 17.13 -2.68 20.75
N GLU A 38 16.93 -3.73 21.55
CA GLU A 38 17.73 -4.02 22.73
C GLU A 38 18.59 -5.25 22.45
N GLY A 39 19.82 -5.00 22.00
CA GLY A 39 20.94 -5.89 22.33
C GLY A 39 21.56 -6.74 21.22
N ARG A 40 21.12 -6.66 19.96
CA ARG A 40 21.92 -7.21 18.85
C ARG A 40 21.86 -6.31 17.64
N LEU A 41 22.71 -5.28 17.65
CA LEU A 41 23.18 -4.69 16.40
C LEU A 41 23.76 -5.86 15.61
N LEU A 42 23.25 -6.10 14.40
CA LEU A 42 24.00 -6.94 13.47
C LEU A 42 25.35 -6.25 13.32
N GLU A 43 26.44 -6.94 13.70
CA GLU A 43 27.81 -6.44 13.50
C GLU A 43 27.90 -5.85 12.09
N PRO A 44 28.62 -4.75 11.88
CA PRO A 44 28.94 -4.29 10.54
C PRO A 44 29.76 -5.39 9.87
N GLY A 45 29.07 -6.38 9.26
CA GLY A 45 29.69 -7.30 8.34
C GLY A 45 30.39 -6.47 7.29
N GLU A 46 31.60 -6.86 6.90
CA GLU A 46 32.41 -6.17 5.91
C GLU A 46 31.55 -5.84 4.69
N LEU A 47 31.09 -4.59 4.63
CA LEU A 47 30.27 -4.13 3.53
C LEU A 47 31.23 -3.99 2.36
N SER A 48 31.23 -4.96 1.46
CA SER A 48 31.30 -4.60 0.05
C SER A 48 30.29 -3.47 -0.16
N ALA A 49 30.77 -2.30 -0.56
CA ALA A 49 29.94 -1.12 -0.72
C ALA A 49 28.70 -1.49 -1.56
N VAL A 50 27.50 -1.22 -1.04
CA VAL A 50 26.28 -1.43 -1.82
C VAL A 50 26.25 -0.36 -2.89
N GLU A 51 26.37 -0.79 -4.14
CA GLU A 51 26.43 0.06 -5.31
C GLU A 51 25.01 0.41 -5.80
N ASP A 52 24.89 1.42 -6.66
CA ASP A 52 23.60 1.76 -7.27
C ASP A 52 23.12 0.62 -8.18
N GLY A 53 22.00 0.02 -7.80
CA GLY A 53 21.30 -1.03 -8.53
C GLY A 53 20.02 -0.53 -9.20
N SER A 54 19.76 0.77 -9.29
CA SER A 54 18.48 1.34 -9.75
C SER A 54 17.98 0.78 -11.08
N ALA A 55 18.87 0.37 -11.99
CA ALA A 55 18.52 -0.31 -13.25
C ALA A 55 17.73 -1.61 -13.05
N TYR A 56 17.96 -2.31 -11.93
CA TYR A 56 17.26 -3.53 -11.54
C TYR A 56 15.93 -3.27 -10.83
N PHE A 57 15.68 -2.03 -10.40
CA PHE A 57 14.48 -1.64 -9.65
C PHE A 57 13.68 -0.57 -10.41
N PRO A 58 13.13 -0.88 -11.60
CA PRO A 58 12.54 0.11 -12.51
C PRO A 58 11.24 0.74 -12.00
N GLN A 59 10.73 0.38 -10.83
CA GLN A 59 9.59 1.05 -10.20
C GLN A 59 9.93 1.59 -8.81
N SER A 60 11.23 1.69 -8.50
CA SER A 60 11.71 2.04 -7.16
C SER A 60 11.15 1.10 -6.08
N VAL A 61 11.12 1.59 -4.86
CA VAL A 61 10.55 0.95 -3.68
C VAL A 61 9.30 1.68 -3.20
N ALA A 62 8.48 1.01 -2.41
CA ALA A 62 7.32 1.62 -1.75
C ALA A 62 7.08 1.01 -0.37
N SER A 63 6.43 1.76 0.52
CA SER A 63 5.98 1.24 1.82
C SER A 63 4.51 1.56 2.07
N GLY A 64 3.86 0.80 2.93
CA GLY A 64 2.43 0.96 3.21
C GLY A 64 1.93 0.13 4.38
N GLU A 65 0.64 0.25 4.65
CA GLU A 65 -0.02 -0.31 5.85
C GLU A 65 0.75 -0.02 7.15
N PRO A 66 0.97 1.26 7.49
CA PRO A 66 1.67 1.64 8.71
C PRO A 66 0.82 1.26 9.93
N GLY A 67 1.15 0.12 10.54
CA GLY A 67 0.62 -0.30 11.82
C GLY A 67 1.55 0.13 12.96
N ALA A 68 1.06 0.04 14.19
CA ALA A 68 1.84 0.36 15.39
C ALA A 68 3.16 -0.39 15.48
N ASP A 69 3.19 -1.63 14.99
CA ASP A 69 4.31 -2.56 15.13
C ASP A 69 5.01 -2.89 13.81
N GLY A 70 4.63 -2.28 12.69
CA GLY A 70 5.07 -2.79 11.40
C GLY A 70 4.51 -2.10 10.17
N VAL A 71 5.14 -2.43 9.04
CA VAL A 71 4.87 -1.87 7.71
C VAL A 71 4.97 -2.95 6.65
N VAL A 72 4.30 -2.76 5.52
CA VAL A 72 4.54 -3.54 4.29
C VAL A 72 5.56 -2.79 3.43
N LEU A 73 6.62 -3.48 3.01
CA LEU A 73 7.63 -2.98 2.09
C LEU A 73 7.46 -3.67 0.74
N TRP A 74 7.58 -2.91 -0.34
CA TRP A 74 7.35 -3.36 -1.70
C TRP A 74 8.51 -2.96 -2.62
N THR A 75 8.84 -3.83 -3.56
CA THR A 75 9.63 -3.48 -4.74
C THR A 75 9.22 -4.33 -5.94
N ARG A 76 9.65 -3.92 -7.13
CA ARG A 76 9.70 -4.79 -8.31
C ARG A 76 11.14 -4.83 -8.83
N ALA A 77 11.72 -6.03 -8.87
CA ALA A 77 13.11 -6.24 -9.29
C ALA A 77 13.18 -7.06 -10.58
N VAL A 78 13.88 -6.58 -11.59
CA VAL A 78 14.01 -7.24 -12.89
C VAL A 78 15.43 -7.13 -13.36
N ASP A 79 15.95 -8.18 -13.97
CA ASP A 79 17.18 -8.10 -14.74
C ASP A 79 16.89 -7.54 -16.15
N PRO A 80 17.39 -6.34 -16.52
CA PRO A 80 17.17 -5.78 -17.84
C PRO A 80 17.70 -6.67 -18.97
N SER A 81 18.76 -7.45 -18.72
CA SER A 81 19.34 -8.37 -19.71
C SER A 81 18.60 -9.71 -19.80
N HIS A 82 17.93 -10.12 -18.71
CA HIS A 82 17.19 -11.38 -18.65
C HIS A 82 15.84 -11.20 -17.93
N PRO A 83 14.89 -10.46 -18.52
CA PRO A 83 13.67 -10.04 -17.82
C PRO A 83 12.71 -11.19 -17.43
N GLY A 84 12.98 -12.43 -17.86
CA GLY A 84 12.22 -13.62 -17.53
C GLY A 84 12.80 -14.48 -16.40
N THR A 85 13.88 -14.05 -15.74
CA THR A 85 14.57 -14.87 -14.72
C THR A 85 14.15 -14.50 -13.30
N PRO A 86 13.97 -15.48 -12.40
CA PRO A 86 13.82 -15.20 -10.98
C PRO A 86 15.00 -14.42 -10.41
N LEU A 87 14.73 -13.52 -9.46
CA LEU A 87 15.77 -12.81 -8.70
C LEU A 87 15.61 -13.10 -7.21
N VAL A 88 16.72 -13.21 -6.51
CA VAL A 88 16.76 -13.36 -5.06
C VAL A 88 17.32 -12.07 -4.47
N LEU A 89 16.60 -11.53 -3.48
CA LEU A 89 16.93 -10.25 -2.87
C LEU A 89 17.21 -10.42 -1.37
N THR A 90 17.99 -9.49 -0.84
CA THR A 90 18.11 -9.23 0.59
C THR A 90 17.37 -7.95 0.94
N LEU A 91 16.51 -7.97 1.95
CA LEU A 91 15.88 -6.77 2.51
C LEU A 91 16.66 -6.31 3.75
N GLN A 92 17.00 -5.03 3.82
CA GLN A 92 17.52 -4.39 5.03
C GLN A 92 16.56 -3.30 5.51
N VAL A 93 16.39 -3.20 6.83
CA VAL A 93 15.69 -2.09 7.51
C VAL A 93 16.58 -1.55 8.63
N ALA A 94 16.70 -0.23 8.72
CA ALA A 94 17.56 0.46 9.68
C ALA A 94 16.88 1.71 10.25
N ARG A 95 17.42 2.21 11.37
CA ARG A 95 16.97 3.47 12.00
C ARG A 95 17.60 4.72 11.39
N ASP A 96 18.67 4.55 10.62
CA ASP A 96 19.40 5.62 9.97
C ASP A 96 19.58 5.35 8.48
N GLU A 97 19.85 6.42 7.74
CA GLU A 97 19.97 6.38 6.29
C GLU A 97 21.23 5.65 5.78
N HIS A 98 22.27 5.53 6.61
CA HIS A 98 23.52 4.87 6.26
C HIS A 98 23.48 3.36 6.53
N PHE A 99 22.38 2.84 7.08
CA PHE A 99 22.22 1.45 7.51
C PHE A 99 23.27 1.00 8.54
N ALA A 100 23.74 1.92 9.38
CA ALA A 100 24.64 1.63 10.49
C ALA A 100 23.93 0.89 11.63
N HIS A 101 22.65 1.22 11.89
CA HIS A 101 21.81 0.62 12.92
C HIS A 101 20.69 -0.21 12.28
N ARG A 102 21.07 -1.36 11.69
CA ARG A 102 20.12 -2.31 11.10
C ARG A 102 19.28 -2.99 12.18
N VAL A 103 17.97 -2.99 12.01
CA VAL A 103 17.00 -3.68 12.87
C VAL A 103 16.42 -4.94 12.21
N LEU A 104 16.65 -5.10 10.90
CA LEU A 104 16.26 -6.26 10.12
C LEU A 104 17.23 -6.46 8.95
N GLU A 105 17.62 -7.71 8.70
CA GLU A 105 18.26 -8.15 7.47
C GLU A 105 17.71 -9.52 7.09
N VAL A 106 17.11 -9.64 5.90
CA VAL A 106 16.45 -10.88 5.44
C VAL A 106 16.95 -11.23 4.04
N PRO A 107 17.89 -12.18 3.91
CA PRO A 107 18.30 -12.71 2.62
C PRO A 107 17.27 -13.72 2.06
N GLY A 108 17.44 -14.13 0.81
CA GLY A 108 16.68 -15.25 0.23
C GLY A 108 15.28 -14.88 -0.28
N LEU A 109 14.95 -13.59 -0.41
CA LEU A 109 13.64 -13.14 -0.88
C LEU A 109 13.53 -13.30 -2.39
N CYS A 110 13.01 -14.44 -2.84
CA CYS A 110 12.85 -14.76 -4.26
C CYS A 110 11.64 -14.06 -4.88
N THR A 111 11.79 -13.50 -6.07
CA THR A 111 10.73 -12.95 -6.94
C THR A 111 10.80 -13.50 -8.35
N THR A 112 9.64 -13.72 -8.98
CA THR A 112 9.53 -14.49 -10.23
C THR A 112 8.63 -13.81 -11.26
N PRO A 113 8.73 -14.17 -12.56
CA PRO A 113 7.84 -13.67 -13.61
C PRO A 113 6.35 -13.93 -13.34
N ALA A 114 6.01 -15.01 -12.63
CA ALA A 114 4.62 -15.38 -12.36
C ALA A 114 3.84 -14.34 -11.54
N ARG A 115 4.53 -13.56 -10.72
CA ARG A 115 3.99 -12.40 -9.97
C ARG A 115 4.56 -11.08 -10.46
N ASP A 116 5.02 -11.11 -11.70
CA ASP A 116 5.54 -9.95 -12.40
C ASP A 116 6.74 -9.30 -11.69
N HIS A 117 7.54 -10.15 -11.06
CA HIS A 117 8.69 -9.80 -10.24
C HIS A 117 8.43 -8.81 -9.09
N THR A 118 7.17 -8.61 -8.72
CA THR A 118 6.81 -7.83 -7.52
C THR A 118 7.16 -8.63 -6.26
N LEU A 119 7.66 -7.96 -5.24
CA LEU A 119 7.95 -8.55 -3.93
C LEU A 119 7.30 -7.67 -2.85
N LYS A 120 6.60 -8.30 -1.91
CA LYS A 120 6.02 -7.66 -0.74
C LYS A 120 6.46 -8.37 0.53
N VAL A 121 6.90 -7.58 1.51
CA VAL A 121 7.35 -8.08 2.80
C VAL A 121 6.67 -7.28 3.91
N ARG A 122 5.90 -7.94 4.77
CA ARG A 122 5.40 -7.37 6.02
C ARG A 122 6.51 -7.46 7.05
N VAL A 123 7.03 -6.34 7.49
CA VAL A 123 7.95 -6.24 8.61
C VAL A 123 7.15 -5.91 9.86
N THR A 124 7.33 -6.69 10.92
CA THR A 124 6.68 -6.45 12.23
C THR A 124 7.73 -6.32 13.34
N ASN A 125 7.27 -6.12 14.58
CA ASN A 125 8.12 -5.88 15.75
C ASN A 125 8.99 -4.61 15.64
N LEU A 126 8.48 -3.59 14.95
CA LEU A 126 9.04 -2.26 14.89
C LEU A 126 8.44 -1.39 16.01
N ALA A 127 9.22 -0.44 16.51
CA ALA A 127 8.69 0.55 17.45
C ALA A 127 7.60 1.43 16.79
N PRO A 128 6.53 1.81 17.49
CA PRO A 128 5.48 2.70 16.99
C PRO A 128 5.97 4.12 16.73
N SER A 129 5.26 4.86 15.87
CA SER A 129 5.56 6.25 15.50
C SER A 129 7.02 6.50 15.11
N THR A 130 7.71 5.50 14.57
CA THR A 130 9.16 5.52 14.35
C THR A 130 9.46 5.50 12.85
N ARG A 131 10.36 6.39 12.42
CA ARG A 131 10.88 6.39 11.05
C ARG A 131 11.94 5.31 10.87
N TYR A 132 11.88 4.63 9.74
CA TYR A 132 12.87 3.63 9.33
C TYR A 132 13.30 3.86 7.89
N HIS A 133 14.52 3.47 7.58
CA HIS A 133 15.06 3.40 6.24
C HIS A 133 15.10 1.94 5.79
N TYR A 134 14.86 1.68 4.51
CA TYR A 134 14.89 0.33 3.97
C TYR A 134 15.43 0.30 2.55
N ARG A 135 16.01 -0.84 2.16
CA ARG A 135 16.48 -1.10 0.80
C ARG A 135 16.42 -2.58 0.48
N PHE A 136 16.27 -2.90 -0.80
CA PHE A 136 16.46 -4.24 -1.33
C PHE A 136 17.82 -4.32 -2.00
N ILE A 137 18.50 -5.45 -1.88
CA ILE A 137 19.82 -5.67 -2.43
C ILE A 137 19.77 -6.92 -3.30
N LEU A 138 20.28 -6.80 -4.51
CA LEU A 138 20.54 -7.92 -5.42
C LEU A 138 22.03 -8.21 -5.39
N GLU A 139 22.41 -9.46 -5.13
CA GLU A 139 23.79 -9.92 -5.33
C GLU A 139 23.93 -10.43 -6.76
N ARG A 140 24.90 -9.90 -7.51
CA ARG A 140 25.17 -10.33 -8.88
C ARG A 140 26.61 -10.09 -9.26
N ASP A 141 27.25 -11.08 -9.87
CA ASP A 141 28.64 -11.01 -10.34
C ASP A 141 29.62 -10.53 -9.24
N GLY A 142 29.38 -10.97 -7.99
CA GLY A 142 30.16 -10.58 -6.81
C GLY A 142 29.92 -9.14 -6.32
N ARG A 143 28.92 -8.43 -6.87
CA ARG A 143 28.55 -7.06 -6.49
C ARG A 143 27.20 -7.04 -5.77
N TYR A 144 27.04 -6.09 -4.86
CA TYR A 144 25.79 -5.84 -4.15
C TYR A 144 25.13 -4.59 -4.73
N LEU A 145 24.02 -4.79 -5.43
CA LEU A 145 23.31 -3.75 -6.16
C LEU A 145 22.05 -3.36 -5.37
N GLY A 146 22.07 -2.16 -4.79
CA GLY A 146 20.98 -1.65 -3.97
C GLY A 146 19.85 -1.01 -4.78
N SER A 147 18.62 -1.20 -4.33
CA SER A 147 17.50 -0.36 -4.77
C SER A 147 17.72 1.09 -4.35
N PRO A 148 16.97 2.04 -4.95
CA PRO A 148 16.75 3.33 -4.30
C PRO A 148 16.37 3.12 -2.84
N GLN A 149 16.86 4.00 -1.97
CA GLN A 149 16.55 3.94 -0.56
C GLN A 149 15.12 4.40 -0.31
N GLY A 150 14.39 3.62 0.49
CA GLY A 150 13.09 4.00 0.99
C GLY A 150 13.16 4.50 2.44
N ARG A 151 12.22 5.36 2.79
CA ARG A 151 11.86 5.82 4.12
C ARG A 151 10.41 5.42 4.38
N THR A 152 10.14 5.00 5.61
CA THR A 152 8.80 4.63 6.07
C THR A 152 8.60 5.06 7.51
N ARG A 153 7.37 4.98 7.99
CA ARG A 153 7.02 5.28 9.38
C ARG A 153 5.97 4.28 9.87
N THR A 154 6.14 3.76 11.07
CA THR A 154 5.12 2.97 11.75
C THR A 154 4.00 3.86 12.28
N GLY A 155 2.79 3.32 12.35
CA GLY A 155 1.65 4.02 12.94
C GLY A 155 1.84 4.26 14.45
N PRO A 156 0.99 5.09 15.06
CA PRO A 156 1.00 5.28 16.50
C PRO A 156 0.61 4.01 17.26
N ALA A 157 1.04 3.91 18.51
CA ALA A 157 0.55 2.89 19.43
C ALA A 157 -0.99 3.00 19.59
N LEU A 158 -1.68 1.87 19.78
CA LEU A 158 -3.15 1.85 19.87
C LEU A 158 -3.74 2.74 20.99
N ALA A 159 -2.97 2.96 22.07
CA ALA A 159 -3.37 3.82 23.18
C ALA A 159 -3.01 5.31 22.98
N SER A 160 -2.41 5.68 21.85
CA SER A 160 -2.02 7.06 21.56
C SER A 160 -3.23 7.91 21.23
N ASN A 161 -3.28 9.12 21.81
CA ASN A 161 -4.28 10.15 21.50
C ASN A 161 -3.68 11.38 20.79
N GLY A 162 -2.46 11.24 20.25
CA GLY A 162 -1.78 12.31 19.53
C GLY A 162 -2.42 12.61 18.16
N PRO A 163 -2.17 13.79 17.58
CA PRO A 163 -2.63 14.12 16.24
C PRO A 163 -2.00 13.18 15.19
N LEU A 164 -2.72 12.96 14.10
CA LEU A 164 -2.25 12.24 12.91
C LEU A 164 -2.13 13.21 11.75
N HIS A 165 -0.97 13.20 11.09
CA HIS A 165 -0.65 14.06 9.96
C HIS A 165 -0.67 13.22 8.68
N PHE A 166 -1.62 13.46 7.79
CA PHE A 166 -1.72 12.72 6.54
C PHE A 166 -2.26 13.60 5.42
N VAL A 167 -1.98 13.19 4.19
CA VAL A 167 -2.56 13.80 2.99
C VAL A 167 -3.40 12.75 2.27
N VAL A 168 -4.54 13.20 1.76
CA VAL A 168 -5.43 12.38 0.94
C VAL A 168 -5.13 12.65 -0.52
N VAL A 169 -4.93 11.57 -1.29
CA VAL A 169 -4.66 11.63 -2.73
C VAL A 169 -5.55 10.62 -3.46
N SER A 170 -5.99 10.98 -4.65
CA SER A 170 -6.61 10.05 -5.60
C SER A 170 -5.55 9.52 -6.57
N TYR A 171 -5.78 8.39 -7.24
CA TYR A 171 -4.94 7.93 -8.35
C TYR A 171 -4.82 8.95 -9.48
N ARG A 172 -5.86 9.77 -9.74
CA ARG A 172 -5.81 10.82 -10.76
C ARG A 172 -4.77 11.89 -10.39
N ASP A 173 -4.66 12.23 -9.10
CA ASP A 173 -3.64 13.15 -8.61
C ASP A 173 -2.23 12.59 -8.86
N LEU A 174 -2.08 11.26 -8.83
CA LEU A 174 -0.81 10.56 -9.04
C LEU A 174 -0.49 10.28 -10.53
N LEU A 175 -1.46 10.40 -11.45
CA LEU A 175 -1.35 9.95 -12.86
C LEU A 175 -1.12 11.05 -13.90
N GLY A 176 -0.95 12.32 -13.51
CA GLY A 176 -0.43 13.36 -14.40
C GLY A 176 -1.07 14.74 -14.29
N HIS A 177 -2.20 14.88 -13.59
CA HIS A 177 -2.84 16.18 -13.37
C HIS A 177 -2.59 16.77 -11.97
N GLY A 178 -2.34 15.93 -10.95
CA GLY A 178 -2.04 16.35 -9.56
C GLY A 178 -0.55 16.35 -9.21
N ASP A 179 0.28 16.46 -10.23
CA ASP A 179 1.74 16.44 -10.15
C ASP A 179 2.28 17.61 -9.27
N ASP A 180 1.47 18.65 -9.06
CA ASP A 180 1.73 19.73 -8.10
C ASP A 180 1.68 19.25 -6.64
N THR A 181 0.67 18.48 -6.24
CA THR A 181 0.53 17.97 -4.86
C THR A 181 1.72 17.10 -4.48
N CYS A 182 2.09 16.15 -5.34
CA CYS A 182 3.23 15.28 -5.09
C CYS A 182 4.56 16.04 -5.08
N ARG A 183 4.75 17.02 -5.97
CA ARG A 183 5.92 17.90 -5.94
C ARG A 183 5.97 18.77 -4.69
N ARG A 184 4.83 19.24 -4.18
CA ARG A 184 4.74 20.00 -2.92
C ARG A 184 5.14 19.12 -1.73
N LEU A 185 4.61 17.89 -1.66
CA LEU A 185 4.99 16.92 -0.63
C LEU A 185 6.50 16.65 -0.59
N LEU A 186 7.13 16.57 -1.76
CA LEU A 186 8.57 16.36 -1.88
C LEU A 186 9.37 17.62 -1.57
N ARG A 187 8.92 18.78 -2.03
CA ARG A 187 9.60 20.07 -1.81
C ARG A 187 9.66 20.46 -0.34
N HIS A 188 8.58 20.21 0.39
CA HIS A 188 8.46 20.62 1.78
C HIS A 188 8.83 19.53 2.78
N GLU A 189 9.12 18.31 2.30
CA GLU A 189 9.42 17.15 3.13
C GLU A 189 8.47 17.03 4.34
N GLU A 190 7.18 17.23 4.08
CA GLU A 190 6.14 17.31 5.11
C GLU A 190 6.27 16.15 6.11
N ASP A 191 6.20 16.45 7.40
CA ASP A 191 6.25 15.42 8.45
C ASP A 191 4.90 14.71 8.54
N LEU A 192 4.66 13.80 7.58
CA LEU A 192 3.47 12.98 7.50
C LEU A 192 3.68 11.62 8.18
N ASP A 193 2.62 11.15 8.83
CA ASP A 193 2.52 9.77 9.28
C ASP A 193 2.29 8.82 8.11
N PHE A 194 1.45 9.20 7.15
CA PHE A 194 1.17 8.44 5.93
C PHE A 194 0.46 9.26 4.86
N ILE A 195 0.37 8.68 3.66
CA ILE A 195 -0.49 9.15 2.56
C ILE A 195 -1.70 8.23 2.45
N LEU A 196 -2.91 8.80 2.45
CA LEU A 196 -4.16 8.08 2.22
C LEU A 196 -4.50 8.09 0.73
N LEU A 197 -4.41 6.93 0.09
CA LEU A 197 -4.73 6.76 -1.32
C LEU A 197 -6.16 6.24 -1.50
N LEU A 198 -7.01 7.02 -2.16
CA LEU A 198 -8.38 6.65 -2.51
C LEU A 198 -8.43 5.98 -3.89
N GLY A 199 -9.02 4.78 -3.96
CA GLY A 199 -8.87 3.84 -5.07
C GLY A 199 -9.85 3.91 -6.25
N ASP A 200 -10.76 4.88 -6.27
CA ASP A 200 -11.84 5.01 -7.27
C ASP A 200 -11.41 5.59 -8.63
N SER A 201 -10.39 6.44 -8.62
CA SER A 201 -10.00 7.27 -9.79
C SER A 201 -9.33 6.53 -10.95
N LEU A 202 -9.02 5.23 -10.83
CA LEU A 202 -8.57 4.43 -11.99
C LEU A 202 -9.71 4.09 -12.96
N HIS A 203 -10.97 4.26 -12.54
CA HIS A 203 -12.15 3.94 -13.34
C HIS A 203 -12.89 5.12 -13.95
N GLU A 204 -12.77 6.33 -13.39
CA GLU A 204 -13.54 7.48 -13.89
C GLU A 204 -13.31 7.73 -15.39
N ASP A 205 -12.16 7.29 -15.93
CA ASP A 205 -11.80 7.45 -17.34
C ASP A 205 -11.82 6.13 -18.14
N GLY A 206 -12.30 5.01 -17.56
CA GLY A 206 -12.39 3.71 -18.23
C GLY A 206 -11.05 3.01 -18.51
N SER A 207 -9.94 3.47 -17.92
CA SER A 207 -8.58 3.09 -18.30
C SER A 207 -8.22 1.61 -18.13
N PHE A 208 -8.98 0.83 -17.36
CA PHE A 208 -8.77 -0.62 -17.18
C PHE A 208 -9.83 -1.49 -17.89
N SER A 209 -10.91 -0.88 -18.39
CA SER A 209 -12.01 -1.57 -19.05
C SER A 209 -11.54 -2.13 -20.41
N GLY A 210 -11.88 -3.37 -20.71
CA GLY A 210 -11.49 -4.04 -21.96
C GLY A 210 -9.99 -4.38 -22.10
N LEU A 211 -9.13 -3.96 -21.17
CA LEU A 211 -7.70 -4.28 -21.22
C LEU A 211 -7.40 -5.74 -20.86
N THR A 212 -6.42 -6.33 -21.53
CA THR A 212 -5.85 -7.63 -21.16
C THR A 212 -5.08 -7.52 -19.83
N ALA A 213 -4.90 -8.63 -19.12
CA ALA A 213 -4.09 -8.67 -17.90
C ALA A 213 -2.66 -8.12 -18.10
N ARG A 214 -2.08 -8.35 -19.29
CA ARG A 214 -0.77 -7.80 -19.67
C ARG A 214 -0.80 -6.28 -19.78
N ALA A 215 -1.77 -5.73 -20.53
CA ALA A 215 -1.91 -4.29 -20.70
C ALA A 215 -2.16 -3.58 -19.35
N ARG A 216 -2.97 -4.18 -18.47
CA ARG A 216 -3.19 -3.67 -17.10
C ARG A 216 -1.89 -3.61 -16.29
N ARG A 217 -1.04 -4.64 -16.36
CA ARG A 217 0.28 -4.65 -15.71
C ARG A 217 1.20 -3.57 -16.30
N GLU A 218 1.21 -3.41 -17.62
CA GLU A 218 1.97 -2.35 -18.30
C GLU A 218 1.54 -0.95 -17.83
N SER A 219 0.23 -0.69 -17.70
CA SER A 219 -0.28 0.56 -17.10
C SER A 219 0.22 0.77 -15.67
N CYS A 220 0.20 -0.26 -14.83
CA CYS A 220 0.70 -0.17 -13.45
C CYS A 220 2.21 0.13 -13.39
N ARG A 221 3.01 -0.49 -14.28
CA ARG A 221 4.46 -0.19 -14.38
C ARG A 221 4.69 1.24 -14.80
N ALA A 222 3.98 1.72 -15.83
CA ALA A 222 4.14 3.06 -16.37
C ALA A 222 3.86 4.10 -15.29
N TRP A 223 2.75 3.93 -14.56
CA TRP A 223 2.40 4.75 -13.41
C TRP A 223 3.53 4.81 -12.37
N ARG A 224 4.03 3.65 -11.91
CA ARG A 224 5.13 3.60 -10.94
C ARG A 224 6.49 4.03 -11.46
N THR A 225 6.63 4.20 -12.78
CA THR A 225 7.88 4.65 -13.40
C THR A 225 7.98 6.17 -13.38
N HIS A 226 6.87 6.89 -13.16
CA HIS A 226 6.88 8.34 -13.08
C HIS A 226 7.87 8.84 -12.00
N PRO A 227 8.80 9.77 -12.30
CA PRO A 227 9.88 10.15 -11.37
C PRO A 227 9.37 10.66 -10.03
N VAL A 228 8.35 11.53 -10.07
CA VAL A 228 7.70 12.05 -8.86
C VAL A 228 7.08 10.91 -8.06
N MET A 229 6.47 9.92 -8.73
CA MET A 229 5.86 8.81 -8.00
C MET A 229 6.84 7.87 -7.35
N ARG A 230 7.96 7.59 -8.03
CA ARG A 230 9.06 6.82 -7.43
C ARG A 230 9.57 7.48 -6.15
N GLN A 231 9.68 8.80 -6.13
CA GLN A 231 10.16 9.56 -4.99
C GLN A 231 9.15 9.59 -3.84
N VAL A 232 7.87 9.86 -4.13
CA VAL A 232 6.81 9.89 -3.09
C VAL A 232 6.62 8.50 -2.47
N HIS A 233 6.55 7.44 -3.28
CA HIS A 233 6.44 6.08 -2.76
C HIS A 233 7.66 5.65 -1.94
N ALA A 234 8.85 6.11 -2.32
CA ALA A 234 10.05 5.86 -1.54
C ALA A 234 10.07 6.63 -0.22
N HIS A 235 9.42 7.80 -0.09
CA HIS A 235 9.53 8.65 1.10
C HIS A 235 8.45 8.44 2.17
N TYR A 236 7.24 8.05 1.76
CA TYR A 236 6.06 8.02 2.62
C TYR A 236 5.36 6.66 2.59
N PRO A 237 4.88 6.15 3.74
CA PRO A 237 4.03 4.97 3.75
C PRO A 237 2.62 5.31 3.23
N PHE A 238 2.04 4.38 2.46
CA PHE A 238 0.70 4.51 1.91
C PHE A 238 -0.30 3.67 2.69
N LEU A 239 -1.42 4.29 3.07
CA LEU A 239 -2.64 3.61 3.47
C LEU A 239 -3.59 3.64 2.26
N VAL A 240 -3.96 2.47 1.73
CA VAL A 240 -4.82 2.39 0.55
C VAL A 240 -6.24 2.06 0.98
N LEU A 241 -7.19 2.92 0.61
CA LEU A 241 -8.61 2.67 0.77
C LEU A 241 -9.26 2.41 -0.59
N TRP A 242 -10.18 1.46 -0.58
CA TRP A 242 -10.89 1.04 -1.78
C TRP A 242 -12.36 0.81 -1.48
N GLU A 243 -13.24 1.46 -2.24
CA GLU A 243 -14.65 1.13 -2.25
C GLU A 243 -14.92 -0.10 -3.13
N GLY A 244 -15.27 -1.23 -2.50
CA GLY A 244 -15.37 -2.54 -3.17
C GLY A 244 -16.71 -2.85 -3.86
N LEU A 245 -17.68 -1.93 -3.87
CA LEU A 245 -19.10 -2.27 -4.00
C LEU A 245 -19.90 -1.39 -4.97
N VAL A 246 -19.33 -1.07 -6.13
CA VAL A 246 -20.16 -0.61 -7.25
C VAL A 246 -20.31 -1.77 -8.25
N PRO A 247 -21.45 -2.50 -8.26
CA PRO A 247 -21.77 -3.44 -9.32
C PRO A 247 -21.66 -2.77 -10.70
N GLY A 248 -21.03 -3.44 -11.68
CA GLY A 248 -20.78 -2.85 -13.01
C GLY A 248 -19.53 -1.96 -13.11
N SER A 249 -18.75 -1.81 -12.03
CA SER A 249 -17.51 -1.00 -12.01
C SER A 249 -16.35 -1.52 -12.85
N GLY A 250 -16.44 -2.70 -13.48
CA GLY A 250 -15.31 -3.27 -14.22
C GLY A 250 -14.19 -3.85 -13.33
N TRP A 251 -14.38 -3.87 -12.02
CA TRP A 251 -13.52 -4.55 -11.06
C TRP A 251 -13.77 -6.07 -11.04
N GLU A 252 -13.52 -6.74 -12.16
CA GLU A 252 -13.35 -8.20 -12.16
C GLU A 252 -12.21 -8.58 -11.20
N GLY A 253 -12.31 -9.73 -10.52
CA GLY A 253 -11.31 -10.17 -9.53
C GLY A 253 -9.87 -10.22 -10.06
N SER A 254 -9.70 -10.36 -11.38
CA SER A 254 -8.41 -10.32 -12.08
C SER A 254 -7.75 -8.94 -12.07
N THR A 255 -8.50 -7.85 -12.32
CA THR A 255 -8.00 -6.47 -12.26
C THR A 255 -7.57 -6.11 -10.84
N ARG A 256 -8.39 -6.52 -9.86
CA ARG A 256 -8.09 -6.25 -8.44
C ARG A 256 -6.78 -6.88 -8.01
N ARG A 257 -6.58 -8.13 -8.40
CA ARG A 257 -5.35 -8.87 -8.11
C ARG A 257 -4.12 -8.19 -8.70
N ILE A 258 -4.20 -7.70 -9.94
CA ILE A 258 -3.08 -7.01 -10.60
C ILE A 258 -2.71 -5.75 -9.83
N LEU A 259 -3.66 -4.91 -9.44
CA LEU A 259 -3.31 -3.70 -8.67
C LEU A 259 -2.75 -4.01 -7.29
N CYS A 260 -3.27 -5.03 -6.61
CA CYS A 260 -2.71 -5.48 -5.33
C CYS A 260 -1.24 -5.93 -5.45
N ASP A 261 -0.79 -6.45 -6.60
CA ASP A 261 0.62 -6.76 -6.84
C ASP A 261 1.47 -5.48 -6.91
N TYR A 262 0.87 -4.35 -7.30
CA TYR A 262 1.49 -3.04 -7.51
C TYR A 262 1.18 -2.03 -6.40
N LEU A 263 0.78 -2.50 -5.22
CA LEU A 263 0.55 -1.62 -4.07
C LEU A 263 1.23 -2.22 -2.83
N PRO A 264 1.72 -1.37 -1.91
CA PRO A 264 2.39 -1.83 -0.69
C PRO A 264 1.35 -2.24 0.37
N ILE A 265 0.42 -3.12 -0.01
CA ILE A 265 -0.67 -3.62 0.83
C ILE A 265 -0.69 -5.14 0.85
N ARG A 266 -1.18 -5.69 1.96
CA ARG A 266 -1.49 -7.11 2.07
C ARG A 266 -2.69 -7.44 1.18
N PRO A 267 -2.72 -8.64 0.59
CA PRO A 267 -3.86 -9.12 -0.19
C PRO A 267 -5.08 -9.47 0.70
N SER A 268 -4.96 -9.41 2.03
CA SER A 268 -6.05 -9.63 2.97
C SER A 268 -6.92 -8.36 3.10
N TRP A 269 -8.02 -8.35 2.36
CA TRP A 269 -9.05 -7.30 2.37
C TRP A 269 -9.81 -7.18 3.70
N GLU A 270 -9.64 -8.13 4.62
CA GLU A 270 -10.28 -8.15 5.95
C GLU A 270 -9.88 -6.98 6.86
N VAL A 271 -8.81 -6.25 6.54
CA VAL A 271 -8.26 -5.21 7.43
C VAL A 271 -9.04 -3.88 7.34
N PHE A 272 -9.76 -3.61 6.24
CA PHE A 272 -10.49 -2.34 6.06
C PHE A 272 -12.01 -2.47 6.15
N ALA A 273 -12.55 -3.65 5.86
CA ALA A 273 -13.88 -4.01 6.32
C ALA A 273 -13.75 -4.45 7.77
N GLY A 274 -13.51 -3.50 8.69
CA GLY A 274 -13.73 -3.79 10.11
C GLY A 274 -15.05 -4.54 10.24
N ARG A 275 -15.12 -5.58 11.09
CA ARG A 275 -16.41 -6.24 11.35
C ARG A 275 -17.39 -5.11 11.58
N LEU A 276 -18.40 -5.00 10.71
CA LEU A 276 -19.52 -4.11 10.96
C LEU A 276 -20.14 -4.65 12.24
N HIS A 277 -19.69 -4.13 13.39
CA HIS A 277 -20.49 -4.24 14.59
C HIS A 277 -21.80 -3.59 14.20
N PRO A 278 -22.94 -4.30 14.28
CA PRO A 278 -24.22 -3.67 14.05
C PRO A 278 -24.31 -2.53 15.07
N VAL A 279 -24.07 -1.30 14.59
CA VAL A 279 -24.30 -0.11 15.38
C VAL A 279 -25.78 -0.18 15.70
N ALA A 280 -26.10 -0.40 16.98
CA ALA A 280 -27.47 -0.29 17.45
C ALA A 280 -27.99 1.06 16.95
N ARG A 281 -29.06 1.03 16.15
CA ARG A 281 -29.64 2.23 15.53
C ARG A 281 -29.71 3.34 16.59
N PRO A 282 -29.06 4.49 16.40
CA PRO A 282 -29.29 5.61 17.30
C PRO A 282 -30.77 5.96 17.21
N SER A 283 -31.42 6.08 18.37
CA SER A 283 -32.83 6.43 18.46
C SER A 283 -33.05 7.76 17.72
N ARG A 284 -33.88 7.69 16.68
CA ARG A 284 -34.26 8.76 15.76
C ARG A 284 -34.62 10.07 16.50
N ARG A 285 -33.66 11.00 16.60
CA ARG A 285 -33.88 12.45 16.83
C ARG A 285 -32.60 13.24 16.55
N GLU A 286 -32.16 13.27 15.29
CA GLU A 286 -31.25 14.32 14.83
C GLU A 286 -31.85 14.99 13.59
N ARG A 287 -31.96 16.32 13.68
CA ARG A 287 -32.50 17.17 12.62
C ARG A 287 -31.48 17.24 11.47
N PRO A 288 -31.90 17.28 10.20
CA PRO A 288 -30.98 17.40 9.09
C PRO A 288 -30.24 18.74 9.15
N TRP A 289 -28.92 18.69 9.03
CA TRP A 289 -28.08 19.86 8.79
C TRP A 289 -28.32 20.33 7.35
N LEU A 290 -29.01 21.45 7.20
CA LEU A 290 -29.09 22.18 5.93
C LEU A 290 -27.91 23.15 5.87
N LEU A 291 -27.04 23.00 4.87
CA LEU A 291 -26.05 24.01 4.54
C LEU A 291 -26.78 25.24 3.96
N PRO A 292 -26.53 26.47 4.45
CA PRO A 292 -27.09 27.66 3.84
C PRO A 292 -26.41 27.87 2.49
N VAL A 293 -27.20 27.81 1.41
CA VAL A 293 -26.79 28.33 0.11
C VAL A 293 -26.81 29.85 0.23
N ALA A 294 -25.63 30.48 0.15
CA ALA A 294 -25.52 31.93 0.06
C ALA A 294 -26.11 32.41 -1.27
N ALA A 295 -26.94 33.44 -1.20
CA ALA A 295 -27.46 34.20 -2.34
C ALA A 295 -26.49 35.32 -2.73
#